data_AF-A0A453IH17-F1
#
_entry.id   AF-A0A453IH17-F1
#
_cell.length_a   1.000
_cell.length_b   1.000
_cell.length_c   1.000
_cell.angle_alpha   90.00
_cell.angle_beta   90.00
_cell.angle_gamma   90.00
#
_symmetry.space_group_name_H-M   'P 1'
#
loop_
_entity.id
_entity.type
_entity.pdbx_description
1 polymer ?
#
loop_
_entity_poly.entity_id
_entity_poly.type
_entity_poly.pdbx_seq_one_letter_code
_entity_poly.pdbx_strand_id
1 'polypeptide(L)'
;MPPPPPPSQGAMATGAANHPLPCSVGRPKGTNQRRRPASLSVRASSDANTVTLLDYGAGNVRSVRNAIRHLGFNIRDVRSPEDILAADRLVFPGVGAFGSAMDVLNRTGMADALREYIRRDRPFLGICLGLQLLFDSSEENGPVSGLGVIPGVVRRFDSSEGLIVPHIGWNALQITKDTQLLQGADGHHVYFVHSYHALPSDANRDWISSTCNYGESFISSISMGNIEAVQFHPEKSGATGLSIFEKFLSPNSSGAKAPAHRKASKLAKRVIACLDVRSNDNGDLVVTKGDQYDVRDHSSSKEVRNLGKPVELASQYYIDGADEVSFLNITGFRAFPLGDLPMLEVLRCASEKVFVPLTVGGGIRDFTDGSGRYYSSLEVASEYFRSGADKISIGSDAVFAAEAYLQTGVKTGKSSLEQISRVYGNQAVVVSIDPRRVYVKSPDEVQFRTVKVSSKGPLGEEYAWYQCTVVSGGRDSRPIGAYELAKAVEELGAGEILLNCIDCDGQGGGFDIDLIKMVSDAVTIPVIASSGAGSVEHFSEVFEKTNASAALAAGIFHRKEVPILAVKEHLVDSGVEVRMQ
;
A
#
# COMPACT_ATOMS: atom_id res chain seq x y z
N MET A 1 -32.16 49.70 15.00
CA MET A 1 -33.54 49.94 14.55
C MET A 1 -33.72 49.36 13.16
N PRO A 2 -34.71 48.47 12.94
CA PRO A 2 -35.08 47.92 11.62
C PRO A 2 -36.20 48.81 10.98
N PRO A 3 -36.73 48.53 9.77
CA PRO A 3 -36.80 49.42 8.60
C PRO A 3 -38.21 49.95 8.30
N PRO A 4 -38.43 50.69 7.19
CA PRO A 4 -39.67 50.49 6.41
C PRO A 4 -39.44 50.63 4.86
N PRO A 5 -40.46 50.57 3.98
CA PRO A 5 -40.78 49.41 3.12
C PRO A 5 -40.90 49.80 1.61
N PRO A 6 -41.28 48.88 0.69
CA PRO A 6 -41.62 49.20 -0.70
C PRO A 6 -43.14 49.41 -0.91
N PRO A 7 -43.53 50.14 -1.95
CA PRO A 7 -44.72 49.78 -2.75
C PRO A 7 -44.48 50.07 -4.25
N SER A 8 -45.23 49.58 -5.25
CA SER A 8 -46.34 48.64 -5.38
C SER A 8 -46.62 48.46 -6.88
N GLN A 9 -47.30 47.36 -7.22
CA GLN A 9 -47.72 46.92 -8.55
C GLN A 9 -48.77 47.81 -9.25
N GLY A 10 -48.88 47.63 -10.57
CA GLY A 10 -50.09 47.81 -11.40
C GLY A 10 -49.76 47.35 -12.84
N ALA A 11 -50.23 46.18 -13.32
CA ALA A 11 -51.54 45.91 -13.97
C ALA A 11 -51.88 46.88 -15.13
N MET A 12 -52.46 46.55 -16.28
CA MET A 12 -52.76 45.33 -17.05
C MET A 12 -53.34 45.84 -18.40
N ALA A 13 -53.16 45.06 -19.46
CA ALA A 13 -54.13 44.78 -20.53
C ALA A 13 -54.42 45.74 -21.73
N THR A 14 -54.75 45.05 -22.84
CA THR A 14 -55.46 45.45 -24.08
C THR A 14 -54.62 46.11 -25.18
N GLY A 15 -54.68 45.74 -26.47
CA GLY A 15 -55.47 44.77 -27.24
C GLY A 15 -55.37 45.12 -28.74
N ALA A 16 -55.43 44.10 -29.62
CA ALA A 16 -55.94 44.06 -31.03
C ALA A 16 -55.57 45.21 -32.03
N ALA A 17 -55.40 45.06 -33.36
CA ALA A 17 -55.48 44.00 -34.37
C ALA A 17 -55.06 44.63 -35.72
N ASN A 18 -54.60 43.82 -36.68
CA ASN A 18 -55.05 43.77 -38.10
C ASN A 18 -53.97 43.26 -39.09
N HIS A 19 -54.31 42.12 -39.71
CA HIS A 19 -53.81 41.50 -40.96
C HIS A 19 -54.18 42.34 -42.23
N PRO A 20 -53.90 41.97 -43.52
CA PRO A 20 -53.55 40.65 -44.11
C PRO A 20 -52.61 40.54 -45.38
N LEU A 21 -52.00 39.33 -45.56
CA LEU A 21 -51.88 38.45 -46.78
C LEU A 21 -51.21 38.91 -48.12
N PRO A 22 -50.94 38.03 -49.14
CA PRO A 22 -50.57 36.58 -49.20
C PRO A 22 -49.53 36.19 -50.31
N CYS A 23 -49.15 34.90 -50.39
CA CYS A 23 -49.03 34.03 -51.61
C CYS A 23 -48.27 32.71 -51.25
N SER A 24 -48.93 31.54 -51.08
CA SER A 24 -49.22 30.46 -52.08
C SER A 24 -47.96 29.95 -52.81
N VAL A 25 -47.61 28.65 -52.96
CA VAL A 25 -48.28 27.40 -53.42
C VAL A 25 -47.32 26.25 -53.00
N GLY A 26 -47.66 25.04 -52.52
CA GLY A 26 -48.54 23.98 -53.04
C GLY A 26 -48.10 22.61 -52.45
N ARG A 27 -49.05 21.70 -52.29
CA ARG A 27 -48.89 20.29 -51.86
C ARG A 27 -49.38 19.37 -52.98
N PRO A 28 -48.95 18.09 -52.99
CA PRO A 28 -49.88 17.01 -53.29
C PRO A 28 -49.97 15.98 -52.16
N LYS A 29 -51.10 15.26 -52.15
CA LYS A 29 -51.60 14.31 -51.14
C LYS A 29 -51.23 12.85 -51.47
N GLY A 30 -51.22 12.01 -50.43
CA GLY A 30 -51.36 10.54 -50.46
C GLY A 30 -50.30 9.87 -49.58
N THR A 31 -50.54 8.95 -48.64
CA THR A 31 -51.70 8.14 -48.25
C THR A 31 -51.52 7.72 -46.78
N ASN A 32 -52.64 7.53 -46.08
CA ASN A 32 -52.73 7.24 -44.65
C ASN A 32 -52.46 5.74 -44.37
N GLN A 33 -51.41 5.39 -43.63
CA GLN A 33 -51.35 4.16 -42.84
C GLN A 33 -50.82 4.48 -41.44
N ARG A 34 -51.71 4.34 -40.44
CA ARG A 34 -51.40 4.46 -39.01
C ARG A 34 -50.44 3.33 -38.60
N ARG A 35 -49.17 3.66 -38.36
CA ARG A 35 -48.27 2.83 -37.53
C ARG A 35 -48.32 3.32 -36.09
N ARG A 36 -48.65 2.42 -35.16
CA ARG A 36 -48.50 2.59 -33.71
C ARG A 36 -47.07 3.05 -33.40
N PRO A 37 -46.81 3.94 -32.42
CA PRO A 37 -45.46 4.19 -32.00
C PRO A 37 -44.96 2.92 -31.33
N ALA A 38 -43.97 2.27 -31.94
CA ALA A 38 -43.16 1.31 -31.22
C ALA A 38 -42.54 2.07 -30.05
N SER A 39 -42.80 1.62 -28.83
CA SER A 39 -42.09 2.07 -27.65
C SER A 39 -40.60 1.81 -27.89
N LEU A 40 -39.86 2.88 -28.21
CA LEU A 40 -38.41 2.88 -28.08
C LEU A 40 -38.13 2.65 -26.59
N SER A 41 -37.94 1.39 -26.21
CA SER A 41 -37.25 1.08 -24.98
C SER A 41 -35.83 1.62 -25.18
N VAL A 42 -35.56 2.78 -24.60
CA VAL A 42 -34.19 3.22 -24.35
C VAL A 42 -33.61 2.17 -23.41
N ARG A 43 -32.98 1.14 -23.97
CA ARG A 43 -31.94 0.43 -23.23
C ARG A 43 -30.90 1.50 -22.99
N ALA A 44 -30.77 1.93 -21.74
CA ALA A 44 -29.62 2.69 -21.31
C ALA A 44 -28.39 1.95 -21.85
N SER A 45 -27.63 2.63 -22.71
CA SER A 45 -26.33 2.14 -23.15
C SER A 45 -25.56 1.80 -21.88
N SER A 46 -25.30 0.52 -21.63
CA SER A 46 -24.32 0.12 -20.63
C SER A 46 -23.03 0.80 -21.04
N ASP A 47 -22.54 1.75 -20.22
CA ASP A 47 -21.23 2.34 -20.45
C ASP A 47 -20.19 1.23 -20.27
N ALA A 48 -19.80 0.59 -21.37
CA ALA A 48 -18.87 -0.54 -21.41
C ALA A 48 -17.49 -0.25 -20.77
N ASN A 49 -17.24 1.02 -20.46
CA ASN A 49 -16.06 1.54 -19.77
C ASN A 49 -16.27 1.78 -18.27
N THR A 50 -17.38 1.35 -17.66
CA THR A 50 -17.63 1.54 -16.22
C THR A 50 -17.34 0.28 -15.42
N VAL A 51 -16.48 0.40 -14.42
CA VAL A 51 -16.16 -0.64 -13.43
C VAL A 51 -16.90 -0.34 -12.15
N THR A 52 -17.63 -1.31 -11.63
CA THR A 52 -18.26 -1.17 -10.32
C THR A 52 -17.26 -1.59 -9.25
N LEU A 53 -16.98 -0.71 -8.29
CA LEU A 53 -15.96 -0.92 -7.26
C LEU A 53 -16.62 -1.03 -5.89
N LEU A 54 -16.41 -2.15 -5.21
CA LEU A 54 -16.89 -2.34 -3.85
C LEU A 54 -15.87 -1.82 -2.84
N ASP A 55 -16.21 -0.73 -2.17
CA ASP A 55 -15.41 -0.12 -1.11
C ASP A 55 -16.18 -0.24 0.21
N TYR A 56 -15.75 -1.15 1.08
CA TYR A 56 -16.37 -1.37 2.40
C TYR A 56 -15.80 -0.47 3.49
N GLY A 57 -14.90 0.47 3.14
CA GLY A 57 -14.41 1.52 4.04
C GLY A 57 -13.09 1.24 4.76
N ALA A 58 -12.36 0.18 4.39
CA ALA A 58 -11.04 -0.13 4.94
C ALA A 58 -9.93 -0.15 3.88
N GLY A 59 -8.80 0.45 4.21
CA GLY A 59 -7.53 0.35 3.48
C GLY A 59 -7.34 1.33 2.32
N ASN A 60 -6.30 1.07 1.53
CA ASN A 60 -5.89 1.89 0.39
C ASN A 60 -6.62 1.47 -0.90
N VAL A 61 -7.93 1.74 -0.97
CA VAL A 61 -8.71 1.52 -2.21
C VAL A 61 -8.30 2.49 -3.32
N ARG A 62 -7.59 3.58 -2.98
CA ARG A 62 -7.12 4.59 -3.94
C ARG A 62 -6.19 4.01 -5.00
N SER A 63 -5.30 3.09 -4.64
CA SER A 63 -4.39 2.45 -5.60
C SER A 63 -5.15 1.68 -6.69
N VAL A 64 -6.20 0.95 -6.30
CA VAL A 64 -7.08 0.24 -7.24
C VAL A 64 -7.83 1.24 -8.12
N ARG A 65 -8.37 2.32 -7.53
CA ARG A 65 -9.03 3.40 -8.30
C ARG A 65 -8.08 4.04 -9.32
N ASN A 66 -6.84 4.28 -8.94
CA ASN A 66 -5.83 4.88 -9.81
C ASN A 66 -5.45 3.93 -10.94
N ALA A 67 -5.29 2.63 -10.68
CA ALA A 67 -5.03 1.64 -11.71
C ALA A 67 -6.20 1.54 -12.72
N ILE A 68 -7.46 1.53 -12.26
CA ILE A 68 -8.64 1.54 -13.15
C ILE A 68 -8.65 2.80 -14.04
N ARG A 69 -8.41 3.98 -13.45
CA ARG A 69 -8.37 5.25 -14.21
C ARG A 69 -7.19 5.32 -15.18
N HIS A 70 -6.03 4.82 -14.77
CA HIS A 70 -4.83 4.75 -15.61
C HIS A 70 -5.07 3.91 -16.87
N LEU A 71 -5.86 2.83 -16.74
CA LEU A 71 -6.29 1.97 -17.85
C LEU A 71 -7.45 2.56 -18.67
N GLY A 72 -7.91 3.78 -18.37
CA GLY A 72 -8.94 4.49 -19.15
C GLY A 72 -10.39 4.16 -18.78
N PHE A 73 -10.62 3.52 -17.63
CA PHE A 73 -11.97 3.13 -17.17
C PHE A 73 -12.55 4.12 -16.16
N ASN A 74 -13.88 4.25 -16.21
CA ASN A 74 -14.66 4.98 -15.22
C ASN A 74 -15.01 4.09 -14.03
N ILE A 75 -15.23 4.69 -12.87
CA ILE A 75 -15.54 3.96 -11.63
C ILE A 75 -16.94 4.35 -11.15
N ARG A 76 -17.74 3.35 -10.82
CA ARG A 76 -18.97 3.49 -10.05
C ARG A 76 -18.81 2.82 -8.70
N ASP A 77 -18.95 3.60 -7.64
CA ASP A 77 -18.88 3.07 -6.27
C ASP A 77 -20.16 2.32 -5.90
N VAL A 78 -20.00 1.16 -5.27
CA VAL A 78 -21.10 0.44 -4.62
C VAL A 78 -21.53 1.21 -3.37
N ARG A 79 -22.80 1.58 -3.30
CA ARG A 79 -23.41 2.21 -2.10
C ARG A 79 -24.48 1.35 -1.47
N SER A 80 -25.08 0.45 -2.25
CA SER A 80 -26.10 -0.49 -1.77
C SER A 80 -25.98 -1.86 -2.45
N PRO A 81 -26.64 -2.90 -1.90
CA PRO A 81 -26.69 -4.23 -2.52
C PRO A 81 -27.19 -4.23 -3.97
N GLU A 82 -28.07 -3.30 -4.33
CA GLU A 82 -28.60 -3.16 -5.69
C GLU A 82 -27.53 -2.74 -6.71
N ASP A 83 -26.53 -1.95 -6.30
CA ASP A 83 -25.42 -1.57 -7.17
C ASP A 83 -24.59 -2.79 -7.58
N ILE A 84 -24.37 -3.73 -6.64
CA ILE A 84 -23.71 -5.02 -6.90
C ILE A 84 -24.52 -5.82 -7.91
N LEU A 85 -25.82 -5.97 -7.68
CA LEU A 85 -26.71 -6.73 -8.56
C LEU A 85 -26.88 -6.09 -9.94
N ALA A 86 -26.62 -4.79 -10.10
CA ALA A 86 -26.65 -4.10 -11.38
C ALA A 86 -25.30 -4.14 -12.13
N ALA A 87 -24.18 -4.37 -11.44
CA ALA A 87 -22.82 -4.20 -11.96
C ALA A 87 -22.48 -5.06 -13.20
N ASP A 88 -22.16 -4.45 -14.34
CA ASP A 88 -21.70 -5.20 -15.52
C ASP A 88 -20.37 -5.94 -15.28
N ARG A 89 -19.47 -5.32 -14.50
CA ARG A 89 -18.26 -5.90 -13.95
C ARG A 89 -18.02 -5.37 -12.54
N LEU A 90 -17.64 -6.25 -11.63
CA LEU A 90 -17.43 -5.92 -10.21
C LEU A 90 -15.98 -6.20 -9.81
N VAL A 91 -15.31 -5.20 -9.25
CA VAL A 91 -14.02 -5.36 -8.57
C VAL A 91 -14.25 -5.22 -7.08
N PHE A 92 -13.80 -6.21 -6.32
CA PHE A 92 -13.82 -6.19 -4.87
C PHE A 92 -12.39 -6.25 -4.33
N PRO A 93 -11.76 -5.09 -4.08
CA PRO A 93 -10.52 -5.03 -3.34
C PRO A 93 -10.79 -5.13 -1.84
N GLY A 94 -9.88 -5.77 -1.11
CA GLY A 94 -9.91 -5.65 0.35
C GLY A 94 -8.54 -5.74 1.00
N VAL A 95 -8.40 -4.93 2.05
CA VAL A 95 -7.21 -4.79 2.88
C VAL A 95 -7.68 -4.73 4.34
N GLY A 96 -6.98 -5.43 5.22
CA GLY A 96 -7.30 -5.47 6.65
C GLY A 96 -7.91 -6.79 7.07
N ALA A 97 -8.60 -6.78 8.22
CA ALA A 97 -9.05 -8.00 8.87
C ALA A 97 -10.32 -8.62 8.23
N PHE A 98 -10.29 -9.93 8.02
CA PHE A 98 -11.37 -10.77 7.51
C PHE A 98 -12.65 -10.63 8.32
N GLY A 99 -12.55 -10.71 9.65
CA GLY A 99 -13.69 -10.55 10.56
C GLY A 99 -14.41 -9.22 10.37
N SER A 100 -13.65 -8.13 10.39
CA SER A 100 -14.21 -6.78 10.23
C SER A 100 -14.85 -6.57 8.86
N ALA A 101 -14.28 -7.13 7.79
CA ALA A 101 -14.89 -7.07 6.47
C ALA A 101 -16.21 -7.85 6.41
N MET A 102 -16.26 -9.09 6.89
CA MET A 102 -17.50 -9.89 6.90
C MET A 102 -18.59 -9.24 7.76
N ASP A 103 -18.25 -8.66 8.92
CA ASP A 103 -19.21 -7.95 9.76
C ASP A 103 -19.86 -6.78 9.02
N VAL A 104 -19.07 -5.99 8.30
CA VAL A 104 -19.58 -4.88 7.49
C VAL A 104 -20.47 -5.41 6.36
N LEU A 105 -19.99 -6.39 5.59
CA LEU A 105 -20.72 -6.94 4.44
C LEU A 105 -22.05 -7.61 4.84
N ASN A 106 -22.09 -8.30 5.97
CA ASN A 106 -23.30 -8.92 6.49
C ASN A 106 -24.30 -7.85 6.97
N ARG A 107 -23.84 -6.87 7.75
CA ARG A 107 -24.70 -5.80 8.28
C ARG A 107 -25.30 -4.92 7.19
N THR A 108 -24.59 -4.70 6.09
CA THR A 108 -25.07 -3.89 4.95
C THR A 108 -25.89 -4.70 3.93
N GLY A 109 -26.00 -6.02 4.10
CA GLY A 109 -26.62 -6.91 3.12
C GLY A 109 -25.81 -7.12 1.83
N MET A 110 -24.58 -6.61 1.77
CA MET A 110 -23.69 -6.76 0.61
C MET A 110 -23.23 -8.21 0.44
N ALA A 111 -23.08 -8.99 1.51
CA ALA A 111 -22.67 -10.38 1.44
C ALA A 111 -23.63 -11.24 0.60
N ASP A 112 -24.94 -11.07 0.79
CA ASP A 112 -25.94 -11.83 0.03
C ASP A 112 -26.01 -11.40 -1.43
N ALA A 113 -25.86 -10.09 -1.71
CA ALA A 113 -25.77 -9.60 -3.07
C ALA A 113 -24.51 -10.10 -3.79
N LEU A 114 -23.37 -10.21 -3.10
CA LEU A 114 -22.15 -10.81 -3.65
C LEU A 114 -22.37 -12.29 -3.99
N ARG A 115 -22.96 -13.08 -3.07
CA ARG A 115 -23.28 -14.49 -3.34
C ARG A 115 -24.20 -14.63 -4.55
N GLU A 116 -25.21 -13.78 -4.67
CA GLU A 116 -26.11 -13.77 -5.83
C GLU A 116 -25.38 -13.41 -7.12
N TYR A 117 -24.55 -12.37 -7.10
CA TYR A 117 -23.78 -11.91 -8.25
C TYR A 117 -22.86 -13.00 -8.79
N ILE A 118 -22.12 -13.64 -7.88
CA ILE A 118 -21.18 -14.72 -8.19
C ILE A 118 -21.92 -15.93 -8.75
N ARG A 119 -23.07 -16.31 -8.16
CA ARG A 119 -23.88 -17.44 -8.65
C ARG A 119 -24.46 -17.22 -10.05
N ARG A 120 -24.64 -15.96 -10.46
CA ARG A 120 -25.06 -15.60 -11.82
C ARG A 120 -23.90 -15.58 -12.83
N ASP A 121 -22.70 -15.96 -12.42
CA ASP A 121 -21.50 -16.06 -13.25
C ASP A 121 -21.20 -14.73 -13.99
N ARG A 122 -21.25 -13.62 -13.25
CA ARG A 122 -20.95 -12.28 -13.78
C ARG A 122 -19.50 -11.90 -13.50
N PRO A 123 -18.86 -11.07 -14.36
CA PRO A 123 -17.45 -10.70 -14.21
C PRO A 123 -17.12 -10.12 -12.83
N PHE A 124 -16.37 -10.90 -12.05
CA PHE A 124 -15.97 -10.57 -10.69
C PHE A 124 -14.45 -10.71 -10.55
N LEU A 125 -13.81 -9.70 -9.97
CA LEU A 125 -12.41 -9.75 -9.56
C LEU A 125 -12.26 -9.45 -8.07
N GLY A 126 -11.92 -10.47 -7.28
CA GLY A 126 -11.52 -10.32 -5.88
C GLY A 126 -10.01 -10.06 -5.76
N ILE A 127 -9.60 -9.08 -4.96
CA ILE A 127 -8.17 -8.76 -4.73
C ILE A 127 -7.85 -8.89 -3.24
N CYS A 128 -6.79 -9.64 -2.92
CA CYS A 128 -6.28 -9.92 -1.58
C CYS A 128 -7.38 -10.44 -0.65
N LEU A 129 -7.93 -9.61 0.24
CA LEU A 129 -9.03 -10.03 1.09
C LEU A 129 -10.28 -10.40 0.27
N GLY A 130 -10.48 -9.79 -0.90
CA GLY A 130 -11.55 -10.16 -1.83
C GLY A 130 -11.46 -11.62 -2.32
N LEU A 131 -10.24 -12.19 -2.42
CA LEU A 131 -10.06 -13.63 -2.66
C LEU A 131 -10.39 -14.44 -1.40
N GLN A 132 -9.85 -14.02 -0.25
CA GLN A 132 -9.98 -14.78 1.00
C GLN A 132 -11.44 -14.94 1.42
N LEU A 133 -12.25 -13.89 1.27
CA LEU A 133 -13.66 -13.91 1.66
C LEU A 133 -14.51 -14.87 0.83
N LEU A 134 -14.03 -15.38 -0.32
CA LEU A 134 -14.73 -16.40 -1.10
C LEU A 134 -14.74 -17.77 -0.42
N PHE A 135 -13.79 -18.03 0.49
CA PHE A 135 -13.65 -19.32 1.18
C PHE A 135 -14.70 -19.51 2.29
N ASP A 136 -14.76 -20.71 2.87
CA ASP A 136 -15.73 -21.04 3.93
C ASP A 136 -15.48 -20.24 5.20
N SER A 137 -14.22 -20.06 5.59
CA SER A 137 -13.86 -19.36 6.82
C SER A 137 -12.40 -18.90 6.86
N SER A 138 -12.09 -18.07 7.86
CA SER A 138 -10.73 -17.69 8.26
C SER A 138 -10.49 -17.96 9.74
N GLU A 139 -9.25 -18.29 10.09
CA GLU A 139 -8.77 -18.44 11.47
C GLU A 139 -8.32 -17.10 12.10
N GLU A 140 -8.32 -16.01 11.33
CA GLU A 140 -7.89 -14.69 11.79
C GLU A 140 -8.78 -14.17 12.94
N ASN A 141 -8.17 -14.02 14.13
CA ASN A 141 -8.83 -13.60 15.36
C ASN A 141 -10.01 -14.52 15.78
N GLY A 142 -9.92 -15.80 15.45
CA GLY A 142 -10.95 -16.82 15.71
C GLY A 142 -11.68 -17.25 14.44
N PRO A 143 -12.49 -18.32 14.49
CA PRO A 143 -13.19 -18.82 13.31
C PRO A 143 -14.29 -17.85 12.86
N VAL A 144 -14.10 -17.23 11.70
CA VAL A 144 -15.09 -16.35 11.04
C VAL A 144 -15.53 -16.97 9.73
N SER A 145 -16.85 -17.08 9.50
CA SER A 145 -17.39 -17.55 8.22
C SER A 145 -17.23 -16.51 7.11
N GLY A 146 -16.81 -16.97 5.93
CA GLY A 146 -16.75 -16.17 4.70
C GLY A 146 -18.04 -16.22 3.89
N LEU A 147 -17.93 -15.97 2.58
CA LEU A 147 -19.04 -16.08 1.65
C LEU A 147 -19.45 -17.53 1.38
N GLY A 148 -18.53 -18.49 1.56
CA GLY A 148 -18.80 -19.92 1.38
C GLY A 148 -19.00 -20.31 -0.10
N VAL A 149 -18.26 -19.66 -1.01
CA VAL A 149 -18.30 -19.94 -2.45
C VAL A 149 -17.31 -21.05 -2.81
N ILE A 150 -16.14 -21.05 -2.17
CA ILE A 150 -15.04 -21.97 -2.43
C ILE A 150 -14.77 -22.79 -1.16
N PRO A 151 -14.70 -24.12 -1.24
CA PRO A 151 -14.34 -24.93 -0.09
C PRO A 151 -12.92 -24.60 0.42
N GLY A 152 -12.79 -24.41 1.73
CA GLY A 152 -11.49 -24.25 2.37
C GLY A 152 -11.45 -23.21 3.48
N VAL A 153 -10.34 -23.21 4.21
CA VAL A 153 -10.10 -22.33 5.35
C VAL A 153 -8.86 -21.48 5.06
N VAL A 154 -9.00 -20.18 5.30
CA VAL A 154 -7.89 -19.22 5.27
C VAL A 154 -7.15 -19.30 6.61
N ARG A 155 -5.87 -19.68 6.56
CA ARG A 155 -5.04 -19.94 7.75
C ARG A 155 -3.85 -19.01 7.80
N ARG A 156 -3.28 -18.82 8.99
CA ARG A 156 -2.04 -18.06 9.14
C ARG A 156 -0.85 -18.89 8.64
N PHE A 157 0.14 -18.25 8.02
CA PHE A 157 1.45 -18.87 7.79
C PHE A 157 2.07 -19.33 9.12
N ASP A 158 2.65 -20.52 9.11
CA ASP A 158 3.34 -21.08 10.26
C ASP A 158 4.76 -20.50 10.38
N SER A 159 4.99 -19.69 11.41
CA SER A 159 6.29 -19.09 11.72
C SER A 159 7.16 -19.94 12.65
N SER A 160 6.69 -21.13 13.08
CA SER A 160 7.40 -21.98 14.05
C SER A 160 8.75 -22.49 13.54
N GLU A 161 8.87 -22.74 12.24
CA GLU A 161 10.10 -23.17 11.56
C GLU A 161 10.95 -22.00 11.05
N GLY A 162 10.80 -20.81 11.64
CA GLY A 162 11.57 -19.61 11.28
C GLY A 162 11.10 -18.91 10.01
N LEU A 163 9.92 -19.25 9.49
CA LEU A 163 9.32 -18.52 8.37
C LEU A 163 8.94 -17.10 8.82
N ILE A 164 9.34 -16.12 8.01
CA ILE A 164 9.05 -14.71 8.28
C ILE A 164 7.57 -14.43 7.99
N VAL A 165 6.79 -13.91 8.92
CA VAL A 165 5.36 -13.62 8.73
C VAL A 165 5.05 -12.24 9.30
N PRO A 166 4.42 -11.31 8.54
CA PRO A 166 3.74 -11.49 7.25
C PRO A 166 4.67 -11.78 6.05
N HIS A 167 4.10 -12.45 5.04
CA HIS A 167 4.69 -12.56 3.70
C HIS A 167 4.58 -11.19 3.02
N ILE A 168 5.69 -10.43 3.02
CA ILE A 168 5.82 -9.11 2.40
C ILE A 168 6.88 -9.14 1.31
N GLY A 169 6.45 -9.03 0.06
CA GLY A 169 7.35 -8.82 -1.06
C GLY A 169 6.89 -9.44 -2.37
N TRP A 170 7.85 -9.67 -3.25
CA TRP A 170 7.63 -10.00 -4.64
C TRP A 170 7.90 -11.49 -4.85
N ASN A 171 6.84 -12.30 -5.02
CA ASN A 171 6.97 -13.76 -5.13
C ASN A 171 6.63 -14.24 -6.55
N ALA A 172 7.21 -15.37 -6.92
CA ALA A 172 7.10 -15.96 -8.25
C ALA A 172 5.73 -16.61 -8.45
N LEU A 173 4.98 -16.13 -9.45
CA LEU A 173 3.70 -16.71 -9.82
C LEU A 173 3.89 -18.01 -10.60
N GLN A 174 3.24 -19.10 -10.16
CA GLN A 174 3.25 -20.39 -10.84
C GLN A 174 1.85 -20.70 -11.39
N ILE A 175 1.66 -20.59 -12.70
CA ILE A 175 0.35 -20.82 -13.31
C ILE A 175 0.07 -22.31 -13.40
N THR A 176 -1.05 -22.75 -12.83
CA THR A 176 -1.51 -24.15 -12.86
C THR A 176 -2.58 -24.38 -13.94
N LYS A 177 -3.32 -23.32 -14.30
CA LYS A 177 -4.36 -23.32 -15.33
C LYS A 177 -4.21 -22.05 -16.14
N ASP A 178 -4.02 -22.17 -17.45
CA ASP A 178 -3.93 -21.01 -18.33
C ASP A 178 -5.29 -20.30 -18.39
N THR A 179 -5.30 -19.02 -18.02
CA THR A 179 -6.50 -18.17 -18.03
C THR A 179 -6.18 -16.86 -18.73
N GLN A 180 -7.22 -16.22 -19.26
CA GLN A 180 -7.09 -14.91 -19.89
C GLN A 180 -6.47 -13.88 -18.94
N LEU A 181 -6.87 -13.87 -17.67
CA LEU A 181 -6.33 -12.97 -16.65
C LEU A 181 -4.81 -13.10 -16.48
N LEU A 182 -4.29 -14.33 -16.48
CA LEU A 182 -2.89 -14.61 -16.15
C LEU A 182 -2.00 -14.80 -17.40
N GLN A 183 -2.55 -14.56 -18.59
CA GLN A 183 -1.81 -14.76 -19.84
C GLN A 183 -0.50 -13.96 -19.83
N GLY A 184 0.63 -14.65 -19.95
CA GLY A 184 1.96 -14.05 -19.97
C GLY A 184 2.50 -13.61 -18.60
N ALA A 185 1.88 -14.02 -17.48
CA ALA A 185 2.35 -13.72 -16.13
C ALA A 185 3.13 -14.89 -15.48
N ASP A 186 3.23 -16.05 -16.14
CA ASP A 186 3.94 -17.22 -15.58
C ASP A 186 5.42 -16.91 -15.32
N GLY A 187 5.87 -17.19 -14.09
CA GLY A 187 7.24 -16.91 -13.67
C GLY A 187 7.57 -15.42 -13.56
N HIS A 188 6.58 -14.53 -13.50
CA HIS A 188 6.81 -13.14 -13.11
C HIS A 188 6.67 -12.96 -11.59
N HIS A 189 7.38 -11.97 -11.06
CA HIS A 189 7.18 -11.51 -9.69
C HIS A 189 5.90 -10.66 -9.57
N VAL A 190 5.07 -10.96 -8.58
CA VAL A 190 3.92 -10.15 -8.17
C VAL A 190 3.96 -9.87 -6.67
N TYR A 191 3.34 -8.78 -6.23
CA TYR A 191 3.47 -8.27 -4.87
C TYR A 191 2.43 -8.85 -3.91
N PHE A 192 2.90 -9.51 -2.86
CA PHE A 192 2.13 -10.08 -1.77
C PHE A 192 2.39 -9.32 -0.46
N VAL A 193 1.34 -9.16 0.33
CA VAL A 193 1.39 -8.49 1.64
C VAL A 193 0.31 -9.05 2.57
N HIS A 194 0.55 -10.24 3.14
CA HIS A 194 -0.46 -10.96 3.93
C HIS A 194 0.16 -11.89 4.98
N SER A 195 -0.57 -12.12 6.08
CA SER A 195 -0.22 -13.16 7.07
C SER A 195 -1.02 -14.44 6.89
N TYR A 196 -2.13 -14.38 6.16
CA TYR A 196 -3.09 -15.47 6.01
C TYR A 196 -3.25 -15.86 4.55
N HIS A 197 -3.45 -17.14 4.27
CA HIS A 197 -3.53 -17.70 2.91
C HIS A 197 -4.51 -18.86 2.85
N ALA A 198 -4.98 -19.17 1.64
CA ALA A 198 -5.78 -20.35 1.36
C ALA A 198 -4.91 -21.49 0.79
N LEU A 199 -5.19 -22.72 1.21
CA LEU A 199 -4.44 -23.90 0.79
C LEU A 199 -5.11 -24.64 -0.38
N PRO A 200 -4.33 -25.12 -1.36
CA PRO A 200 -4.80 -26.08 -2.36
C PRO A 200 -5.35 -27.34 -1.70
N SER A 201 -6.50 -27.83 -2.18
CA SER A 201 -7.10 -29.09 -1.76
C SER A 201 -7.88 -29.73 -2.91
N ASP A 202 -8.19 -31.02 -2.80
CA ASP A 202 -9.03 -31.70 -3.80
C ASP A 202 -10.42 -31.03 -3.94
N ALA A 203 -10.94 -30.45 -2.86
CA ALA A 203 -12.25 -29.81 -2.84
C ALA A 203 -12.30 -28.46 -3.58
N ASN A 204 -11.16 -27.78 -3.73
CA ASN A 204 -11.07 -26.48 -4.42
C ASN A 204 -10.20 -26.52 -5.68
N ARG A 205 -9.69 -27.69 -6.07
CA ARG A 205 -8.76 -27.88 -7.21
C ARG A 205 -9.22 -27.20 -8.50
N ASP A 206 -10.50 -27.30 -8.85
CA ASP A 206 -11.02 -26.80 -10.13
C ASP A 206 -11.06 -25.26 -10.20
N TRP A 207 -11.00 -24.60 -9.02
CA TRP A 207 -10.92 -23.15 -8.89
C TRP A 207 -9.50 -22.63 -9.07
N ILE A 208 -8.46 -23.40 -8.76
CA ILE A 208 -7.08 -22.90 -8.67
C ILE A 208 -6.54 -22.56 -10.06
N SER A 209 -6.14 -21.30 -10.26
CA SER A 209 -5.48 -20.85 -11.50
C SER A 209 -3.98 -20.62 -11.37
N SER A 210 -3.50 -20.28 -10.17
CA SER A 210 -2.07 -20.24 -9.89
C SER A 210 -1.77 -20.48 -8.41
N THR A 211 -0.54 -20.90 -8.15
CA THR A 211 0.03 -21.08 -6.82
C THR A 211 1.32 -20.29 -6.65
N CYS A 212 1.73 -20.08 -5.40
CA CYS A 212 3.04 -19.57 -5.04
C CYS A 212 3.60 -20.42 -3.89
N ASN A 213 4.93 -20.43 -3.75
CA ASN A 213 5.59 -21.12 -2.63
C ASN A 213 6.11 -20.11 -1.61
N TYR A 214 5.71 -20.27 -0.34
CA TYR A 214 6.23 -19.50 0.78
C TYR A 214 6.11 -20.32 2.07
N GLY A 215 7.18 -21.05 2.42
CA GLY A 215 7.15 -22.12 3.44
C GLY A 215 6.36 -23.36 2.97
N GLU A 216 5.15 -23.14 2.47
CA GLU A 216 4.29 -24.11 1.81
C GLU A 216 3.69 -23.54 0.52
N SER A 217 3.07 -24.41 -0.30
CA SER A 217 2.35 -23.98 -1.50
C SER A 217 0.98 -23.43 -1.13
N PHE A 218 0.67 -22.21 -1.57
CA PHE A 218 -0.62 -21.58 -1.33
C PHE A 218 -1.30 -21.10 -2.62
N ILE A 219 -2.62 -20.90 -2.56
CA ILE A 219 -3.42 -20.41 -3.69
C ILE A 219 -3.07 -18.93 -3.92
N SER A 220 -2.51 -18.64 -5.09
CA SER A 220 -2.19 -17.27 -5.51
C SER A 220 -3.34 -16.64 -6.30
N SER A 221 -4.07 -17.45 -7.08
CA SER A 221 -5.27 -17.00 -7.78
C SER A 221 -6.25 -18.13 -8.04
N ILE A 222 -7.52 -17.74 -8.23
CA ILE A 222 -8.61 -18.63 -8.64
C ILE A 222 -9.29 -18.13 -9.91
N SER A 223 -9.89 -19.05 -10.66
CA SER A 223 -10.68 -18.76 -11.86
C SER A 223 -11.70 -19.88 -12.12
N MET A 224 -12.98 -19.54 -12.09
CA MET A 224 -14.11 -20.40 -12.42
C MET A 224 -15.19 -19.57 -13.14
N GLY A 225 -15.48 -19.89 -14.40
CA GLY A 225 -16.36 -19.05 -15.22
C GLY A 225 -15.82 -17.63 -15.32
N ASN A 226 -16.66 -16.65 -14.99
CA ASN A 226 -16.31 -15.22 -14.94
C ASN A 226 -15.89 -14.75 -13.53
N ILE A 227 -15.66 -15.69 -12.60
CA ILE A 227 -15.26 -15.41 -11.22
C ILE A 227 -13.76 -15.62 -11.10
N GLU A 228 -13.04 -14.53 -10.92
CA GLU A 228 -11.59 -14.52 -10.77
C GLU A 228 -11.21 -13.84 -9.46
N ALA A 229 -10.13 -14.29 -8.83
CA ALA A 229 -9.57 -13.58 -7.69
C ALA A 229 -8.08 -13.83 -7.57
N VAL A 230 -7.36 -12.87 -6.97
CA VAL A 230 -5.91 -12.91 -6.78
C VAL A 230 -5.56 -12.56 -5.33
N GLN A 231 -4.59 -13.27 -4.75
CA GLN A 231 -4.10 -13.01 -3.39
C GLN A 231 -3.08 -11.87 -3.39
N PHE A 232 -2.32 -11.71 -4.48
CA PHE A 232 -1.43 -10.57 -4.69
C PHE A 232 -2.22 -9.30 -5.06
N HIS A 233 -1.53 -8.16 -5.01
CA HIS A 233 -2.08 -6.86 -5.37
C HIS A 233 -1.65 -6.46 -6.79
N PRO A 234 -2.48 -6.66 -7.83
CA PRO A 234 -2.12 -6.28 -9.20
C PRO A 234 -1.87 -4.78 -9.34
N GLU A 235 -2.57 -3.93 -8.59
CA GLU A 235 -2.35 -2.48 -8.53
C GLU A 235 -1.02 -2.08 -7.87
N LYS A 236 -0.34 -3.03 -7.21
CA LYS A 236 0.99 -2.85 -6.58
C LYS A 236 2.07 -3.73 -7.19
N SER A 237 1.78 -4.43 -8.28
CA SER A 237 2.71 -5.36 -8.94
C SER A 237 3.34 -4.76 -10.20
N GLY A 238 3.45 -3.44 -10.29
CA GLY A 238 4.05 -2.73 -11.41
C GLY A 238 3.42 -3.09 -12.76
N ALA A 239 4.23 -3.17 -13.82
CA ALA A 239 3.78 -3.47 -15.17
C ALA A 239 3.07 -4.83 -15.30
N THR A 240 3.57 -5.88 -14.62
CA THR A 240 2.93 -7.20 -14.62
C THR A 240 1.54 -7.13 -14.02
N GLY A 241 1.41 -6.46 -12.88
CA GLY A 241 0.14 -6.24 -12.21
C GLY A 241 -0.88 -5.46 -13.04
N LEU A 242 -0.44 -4.35 -13.65
CA LEU A 242 -1.26 -3.57 -14.56
C LEU A 242 -1.74 -4.40 -15.76
N SER A 243 -0.87 -5.24 -16.32
CA SER A 243 -1.24 -6.15 -17.42
C SER A 243 -2.30 -7.18 -17.00
N ILE A 244 -2.18 -7.76 -15.80
CA ILE A 244 -3.18 -8.68 -15.25
C ILE A 244 -4.52 -7.94 -15.08
N PHE A 245 -4.47 -6.74 -14.51
CA PHE A 245 -5.67 -5.94 -14.26
C PHE A 245 -6.35 -5.48 -15.55
N GLU A 246 -5.58 -5.09 -16.57
CA GLU A 246 -6.07 -4.76 -17.90
C GLU A 246 -6.82 -5.92 -18.55
N LYS A 247 -6.31 -7.16 -18.44
CA LYS A 247 -6.96 -8.34 -19.04
C LYS A 247 -8.33 -8.63 -18.42
N PHE A 248 -8.52 -8.33 -17.14
CA PHE A 248 -9.85 -8.40 -16.52
C PHE A 248 -10.79 -7.31 -17.06
N LEU A 249 -10.31 -6.07 -17.17
CA LEU A 249 -11.12 -4.92 -17.57
C LEU A 249 -11.47 -4.94 -19.07
N SER A 250 -10.54 -5.42 -19.91
CA SER A 250 -10.62 -5.51 -21.36
C SER A 250 -10.23 -6.92 -21.84
N PRO A 251 -11.10 -7.93 -21.71
CA PRO A 251 -10.77 -9.30 -22.14
C PRO A 251 -10.33 -9.36 -23.62
N ASN A 252 -10.94 -8.56 -24.48
CA ASN A 252 -10.65 -8.57 -25.92
C ASN A 252 -9.42 -7.75 -26.34
N SER A 253 -8.66 -7.15 -25.41
CA SER A 253 -7.44 -6.44 -25.79
C SER A 253 -6.36 -7.45 -26.15
N SER A 254 -5.76 -7.30 -27.34
CA SER A 254 -4.52 -7.98 -27.68
C SER A 254 -3.41 -7.35 -26.84
N GLY A 255 -3.24 -7.83 -25.61
CA GLY A 255 -2.20 -7.34 -24.71
C GLY A 255 -0.82 -7.42 -25.36
N ALA A 256 0.01 -6.41 -25.11
CA ALA A 256 1.42 -6.46 -25.50
C ALA A 256 2.08 -7.71 -24.90
N LYS A 257 2.87 -8.43 -25.70
CA LYS A 257 3.67 -9.55 -25.19
C LYS A 257 4.58 -9.02 -24.08
N ALA A 258 4.47 -9.57 -22.87
CA ALA A 258 5.41 -9.30 -21.80
C ALA A 258 6.83 -9.63 -22.32
N PRO A 259 7.83 -8.77 -22.07
CA PRO A 259 9.20 -9.01 -22.50
C PRO A 259 9.72 -10.34 -21.94
N ALA A 260 10.61 -10.99 -22.70
CA ALA A 260 11.23 -12.25 -22.27
C ALA A 260 12.05 -12.01 -20.98
N HIS A 261 11.55 -12.50 -19.86
CA HIS A 261 12.20 -12.40 -18.56
C HIS A 261 12.71 -13.76 -18.07
N ARG A 262 13.76 -13.73 -17.26
CA ARG A 262 14.19 -14.88 -16.46
C ARG A 262 13.02 -15.28 -15.55
N LYS A 263 12.59 -16.54 -15.60
CA LYS A 263 11.50 -17.03 -14.73
C LYS A 263 11.91 -16.89 -13.27
N ALA A 264 11.12 -16.14 -12.51
CA ALA A 264 11.16 -16.07 -11.06
C ALA A 264 10.89 -17.45 -10.46
N SER A 265 11.48 -17.73 -9.31
CA SER A 265 11.38 -19.04 -8.66
C SER A 265 11.00 -18.99 -7.18
N LYS A 266 11.23 -17.85 -6.52
CA LYS A 266 10.98 -17.65 -5.07
C LYS A 266 10.71 -16.17 -4.75
N LEU A 267 10.55 -15.88 -3.46
CA LEU A 267 10.47 -14.52 -2.96
C LEU A 267 11.77 -13.76 -3.26
N ALA A 268 11.64 -12.63 -3.95
CA ALA A 268 12.74 -11.72 -4.24
C ALA A 268 13.15 -10.89 -3.01
N LYS A 269 14.45 -10.62 -2.88
CA LYS A 269 14.96 -9.58 -1.98
C LYS A 269 14.53 -8.21 -2.52
N ARG A 270 14.10 -7.33 -1.61
CA ARG A 270 13.56 -6.00 -1.98
C ARG A 270 14.63 -4.91 -1.91
N VAL A 271 14.63 -4.06 -2.93
CA VAL A 271 15.37 -2.79 -2.93
C VAL A 271 14.38 -1.64 -2.74
N ILE A 272 14.46 -0.97 -1.60
CA ILE A 272 13.55 0.11 -1.21
C ILE A 272 14.22 1.46 -1.44
N ALA A 273 13.54 2.35 -2.15
CA ALA A 273 14.00 3.73 -2.34
C ALA A 273 13.33 4.65 -1.32
N CYS A 274 14.11 5.50 -0.66
CA CYS A 274 13.61 6.39 0.38
C CYS A 274 13.86 7.85 0.04
N LEU A 275 12.91 8.72 0.40
CA LEU A 275 13.06 10.18 0.29
C LEU A 275 12.60 10.90 1.57
N ASP A 276 13.41 11.88 1.98
CA ASP A 276 13.10 12.77 3.10
C ASP A 276 12.28 13.96 2.60
N VAL A 277 11.04 14.08 3.06
CA VAL A 277 10.14 15.19 2.70
C VAL A 277 10.18 16.24 3.81
N ARG A 278 10.63 17.45 3.48
CA ARG A 278 10.67 18.61 4.40
C ARG A 278 9.97 19.82 3.80
N SER A 279 9.61 20.78 4.64
CA SER A 279 9.20 22.11 4.20
C SER A 279 10.42 23.03 4.15
N ASN A 280 10.60 23.78 3.06
CA ASN A 280 11.60 24.86 2.99
C ASN A 280 11.08 26.13 3.70
N ASP A 281 11.90 27.18 3.77
CA ASP A 281 11.56 28.46 4.41
C ASP A 281 10.36 29.17 3.76
N ASN A 282 10.05 28.83 2.50
CA ASN A 282 8.90 29.35 1.75
C ASN A 282 7.63 28.49 1.95
N GLY A 283 7.72 27.37 2.69
CA GLY A 283 6.62 26.43 2.91
C GLY A 283 6.42 25.39 1.79
N ASP A 284 7.30 25.31 0.79
CA ASP A 284 7.28 24.27 -0.23
C ASP A 284 7.81 22.95 0.32
N LEU A 285 7.23 21.84 -0.15
CA LEU A 285 7.78 20.52 0.11
C LEU A 285 8.96 20.23 -0.80
N VAL A 286 10.12 19.98 -0.20
CA VAL A 286 11.36 19.66 -0.91
C VAL A 286 11.96 18.36 -0.36
N VAL A 287 12.77 17.71 -1.20
CA VAL A 287 13.54 16.53 -0.79
C VAL A 287 14.88 16.97 -0.21
N THR A 288 15.31 16.35 0.88
CA THR A 288 16.59 16.65 1.53
C THR A 288 17.66 15.62 1.16
N LYS A 289 18.95 16.01 1.19
CA LYS A 289 20.14 15.19 0.87
C LYS A 289 20.41 14.90 -0.64
N GLY A 290 19.92 15.73 -1.56
CA GLY A 290 20.41 15.79 -2.95
C GLY A 290 20.37 17.16 -3.63
N ASP A 291 19.94 18.21 -2.92
CA ASP A 291 20.10 19.60 -3.38
C ASP A 291 21.24 20.28 -2.59
N GLN A 292 22.45 20.27 -3.17
CA GLN A 292 23.36 21.43 -3.16
C GLN A 292 22.94 22.42 -4.28
N TYR A 293 21.66 22.49 -4.62
CA TYR A 293 21.16 23.46 -5.58
C TYR A 293 20.60 24.67 -4.83
N ASP A 294 21.34 25.76 -4.93
CA ASP A 294 20.98 27.12 -4.54
C ASP A 294 19.66 27.51 -5.25
N VAL A 295 18.53 27.43 -4.53
CA VAL A 295 17.22 27.79 -5.08
C VAL A 295 16.99 29.30 -4.89
N ARG A 296 17.72 30.11 -5.67
CA ARG A 296 17.33 31.50 -5.95
C ARG A 296 16.59 31.52 -7.27
N ASP A 297 15.28 31.33 -7.23
CA ASP A 297 14.43 31.70 -8.36
C ASP A 297 13.56 32.90 -7.97
N HIS A 298 13.78 34.00 -8.70
CA HIS A 298 13.14 35.29 -8.48
C HIS A 298 11.93 35.42 -9.41
N SER A 299 10.76 34.96 -8.98
CA SER A 299 9.50 35.38 -9.62
C SER A 299 8.42 35.66 -8.57
N SER A 300 8.07 36.93 -8.47
CA SER A 300 7.06 37.47 -7.58
C SER A 300 5.64 37.20 -8.10
N SER A 301 5.03 36.11 -7.64
CA SER A 301 3.57 35.94 -7.66
C SER A 301 3.16 35.08 -6.46
N LYS A 302 2.24 35.61 -5.63
CA LYS A 302 1.62 34.87 -4.53
C LYS A 302 0.60 33.88 -5.09
N GLU A 303 1.10 32.75 -5.59
CA GLU A 303 0.39 31.48 -5.76
C GLU A 303 1.42 30.41 -6.21
N VAL A 304 1.17 29.15 -5.85
CA VAL A 304 1.90 27.90 -6.20
C VAL A 304 2.84 27.36 -5.10
N ARG A 305 2.45 26.18 -4.56
CA ARG A 305 3.24 25.26 -3.73
C ARG A 305 3.98 24.29 -4.65
N ASN A 306 5.31 24.25 -4.63
CA ASN A 306 6.05 23.34 -5.51
C ASN A 306 6.06 21.89 -4.99
N LEU A 307 4.93 21.18 -5.16
CA LEU A 307 4.73 19.77 -4.79
C LEU A 307 5.39 18.78 -5.77
N GLY A 308 5.95 19.25 -6.89
CA GLY A 308 6.44 18.41 -7.98
C GLY A 308 7.65 17.56 -7.60
N LYS A 309 8.59 18.10 -6.81
CA LYS A 309 9.87 17.44 -6.53
C LYS A 309 9.74 16.06 -5.86
N PRO A 310 8.99 15.88 -4.74
CA PRO A 310 8.86 14.56 -4.12
C PRO A 310 8.09 13.55 -5.00
N VAL A 311 7.08 14.01 -5.72
CA VAL A 311 6.22 13.16 -6.58
C VAL A 311 6.97 12.69 -7.82
N GLU A 312 7.71 13.59 -8.47
CA GLU A 312 8.55 13.28 -9.63
C GLU A 312 9.67 12.33 -9.23
N LEU A 313 10.33 12.55 -8.09
CA LEU A 313 11.37 11.65 -7.59
C LEU A 313 10.82 10.26 -7.28
N ALA A 314 9.68 10.16 -6.59
CA ALA A 314 9.02 8.88 -6.35
C ALA A 314 8.63 8.16 -7.65
N SER A 315 8.14 8.90 -8.64
CA SER A 315 7.85 8.36 -9.98
C SER A 315 9.12 7.86 -10.67
N GLN A 316 10.23 8.59 -10.55
CA GLN A 316 11.50 8.18 -11.11
C GLN A 316 12.05 6.93 -10.43
N TYR A 317 11.97 6.83 -9.09
CA TYR A 317 12.36 5.61 -8.38
C TYR A 317 11.56 4.39 -8.84
N TYR A 318 10.26 4.53 -9.06
CA TYR A 318 9.45 3.47 -9.63
C TYR A 318 9.92 3.05 -11.03
N ILE A 319 10.19 4.02 -11.92
CA ILE A 319 10.70 3.76 -13.28
C ILE A 319 12.09 3.12 -13.25
N ASP A 320 12.95 3.53 -12.32
CA ASP A 320 14.30 2.98 -12.13
C ASP A 320 14.27 1.57 -11.50
N GLY A 321 13.08 1.06 -11.17
CA GLY A 321 12.86 -0.30 -10.72
C GLY A 321 12.79 -0.45 -9.20
N ALA A 322 12.52 0.60 -8.41
CA ALA A 322 12.30 0.43 -6.96
C ALA A 322 11.19 -0.60 -6.68
N ASP A 323 11.37 -1.44 -5.67
CA ASP A 323 10.38 -2.44 -5.25
C ASP A 323 9.33 -1.85 -4.30
N GLU A 324 9.66 -0.71 -3.69
CA GLU A 324 8.86 0.04 -2.73
C GLU A 324 9.45 1.46 -2.62
N VAL A 325 8.58 2.46 -2.38
CA VAL A 325 9.00 3.85 -2.15
C VAL A 325 8.57 4.30 -0.75
N SER A 326 9.54 4.73 0.06
CA SER A 326 9.34 5.22 1.42
C SER A 326 9.47 6.74 1.50
N PHE A 327 8.46 7.40 2.08
CA PHE A 327 8.45 8.82 2.37
C PHE A 327 8.68 9.04 3.87
N LEU A 328 9.80 9.66 4.23
CA LEU A 328 10.05 10.09 5.59
C LEU A 328 9.62 11.54 5.75
N ASN A 329 8.47 11.74 6.39
CA ASN A 329 7.93 13.04 6.71
C ASN A 329 8.69 13.64 7.90
N ILE A 330 9.68 14.46 7.59
CA ILE A 330 10.49 15.21 8.57
C ILE A 330 10.07 16.68 8.67
N THR A 331 8.93 17.04 8.08
CA THR A 331 8.38 18.40 8.20
C THR A 331 8.26 18.77 9.68
N GLY A 332 8.90 19.87 10.08
CA GLY A 332 9.09 20.28 11.48
C GLY A 332 7.82 20.71 12.21
N PHE A 333 6.63 20.44 11.67
CA PHE A 333 5.37 20.86 12.26
C PHE A 333 4.99 19.92 13.41
N ARG A 334 5.52 20.26 14.58
CA ARG A 334 5.18 19.64 15.87
C ARG A 334 3.69 19.77 16.26
N ALA A 335 2.89 20.48 15.46
CA ALA A 335 1.59 20.99 15.88
C ALA A 335 0.39 20.63 14.98
N PHE A 336 0.51 19.88 13.86
CA PHE A 336 -0.69 19.44 13.11
C PHE A 336 -0.47 18.30 12.09
N PRO A 337 -0.75 17.01 12.41
CA PRO A 337 -0.61 15.89 11.46
C PRO A 337 -1.61 15.89 10.30
N LEU A 338 -2.76 16.55 10.46
CA LEU A 338 -3.90 16.42 9.53
C LEU A 338 -4.27 17.68 8.74
N GLY A 339 -3.91 18.88 9.19
CA GLY A 339 -4.07 20.07 8.33
C GLY A 339 -2.82 20.55 7.64
N ASP A 340 -1.69 19.84 7.80
CA ASP A 340 -0.68 19.79 6.76
C ASP A 340 -1.06 18.72 5.72
N LEU A 341 -2.09 19.06 4.94
CA LEU A 341 -2.45 18.43 3.67
C LEU A 341 -1.26 18.16 2.70
N PRO A 342 -0.10 18.87 2.72
CA PRO A 342 0.93 18.65 1.72
C PRO A 342 1.44 17.20 1.63
N MET A 343 1.64 16.49 2.75
CA MET A 343 2.13 15.10 2.68
C MET A 343 1.05 14.13 2.16
N LEU A 344 -0.21 14.34 2.58
CA LEU A 344 -1.35 13.59 2.05
C LEU A 344 -1.49 13.83 0.54
N GLU A 345 -1.29 15.06 0.08
CA GLU A 345 -1.33 15.41 -1.34
C GLU A 345 -0.16 14.80 -2.12
N VAL A 346 1.06 14.78 -1.56
CA VAL A 346 2.20 14.08 -2.16
C VAL A 346 1.87 12.60 -2.37
N LEU A 347 1.28 11.93 -1.38
CA LEU A 347 0.84 10.53 -1.52
C LEU A 347 -0.26 10.39 -2.57
N ARG A 348 -1.22 11.32 -2.62
CA ARG A 348 -2.30 11.30 -3.61
C ARG A 348 -1.77 11.41 -5.02
N CYS A 349 -0.84 12.33 -5.27
CA CYS A 349 -0.21 12.52 -6.57
C CYS A 349 0.77 11.40 -6.92
N ALA A 350 1.56 10.91 -5.96
CA ALA A 350 2.50 9.81 -6.17
C ALA A 350 1.76 8.50 -6.52
N SER A 351 0.69 8.18 -5.79
CA SER A 351 -0.11 6.98 -6.03
C SER A 351 -0.83 6.95 -7.39
N GLU A 352 -0.92 8.07 -8.11
CA GLU A 352 -1.47 8.11 -9.48
C GLU A 352 -0.49 7.59 -10.53
N LYS A 353 0.82 7.59 -10.22
CA LYS A 353 1.90 7.24 -11.14
C LYS A 353 2.73 6.05 -10.68
N VAL A 354 2.72 5.75 -9.39
CA VAL A 354 3.57 4.74 -8.74
C VAL A 354 2.73 3.52 -8.36
N PHE A 355 2.93 2.42 -9.08
CA PHE A 355 2.21 1.14 -8.92
C PHE A 355 3.05 0.09 -8.17
N VAL A 356 3.81 0.55 -7.18
CA VAL A 356 4.50 -0.26 -6.17
C VAL A 356 4.08 0.23 -4.77
N PRO A 357 4.37 -0.51 -3.69
CA PRO A 357 4.01 -0.12 -2.33
C PRO A 357 4.60 1.24 -1.93
N LEU A 358 3.78 2.05 -1.28
CA LEU A 358 4.15 3.34 -0.70
C LEU A 358 4.13 3.26 0.82
N THR A 359 5.27 3.55 1.46
CA THR A 359 5.37 3.61 2.92
C THR A 359 5.52 5.06 3.35
N VAL A 360 4.81 5.48 4.40
CA VAL A 360 4.95 6.83 4.96
C VAL A 360 5.31 6.77 6.44
N GLY A 361 6.38 7.47 6.83
CA GLY A 361 6.80 7.61 8.22
C GLY A 361 6.76 9.05 8.67
N GLY A 362 6.55 9.27 9.97
CA GLY A 362 6.55 10.60 10.58
C GLY A 362 5.16 11.21 10.79
N GLY A 363 4.87 11.60 12.04
CA GLY A 363 3.62 12.26 12.42
C GLY A 363 2.44 11.34 12.75
N ILE A 364 2.59 10.01 12.67
CA ILE A 364 1.55 9.04 13.05
C ILE A 364 1.57 8.82 14.57
N ARG A 365 0.70 9.53 15.29
CA ARG A 365 0.52 9.46 16.75
C ARG A 365 -0.81 10.08 17.15
N ASP A 366 -1.21 9.83 18.39
CA ASP A 366 -2.29 10.56 19.02
C ASP A 366 -1.97 12.07 19.09
N PHE A 367 -2.95 12.89 18.77
CA PHE A 367 -2.74 14.32 18.63
C PHE A 367 -4.03 15.13 18.83
N THR A 368 -3.92 16.30 19.46
CA THR A 368 -5.02 17.26 19.61
C THR A 368 -4.67 18.55 18.89
N ASP A 369 -5.56 19.00 17.99
CA ASP A 369 -5.33 20.21 17.21
C ASP A 369 -5.56 21.51 17.97
N GLY A 370 -5.19 22.64 17.35
CA GLY A 370 -5.40 23.97 17.91
C GLY A 370 -6.88 24.35 18.12
N SER A 371 -7.82 23.60 17.53
CA SER A 371 -9.26 23.75 17.78
C SER A 371 -9.77 22.88 18.93
N GLY A 372 -8.89 22.07 19.53
CA GLY A 372 -9.20 21.15 20.62
C GLY A 372 -9.77 19.81 20.15
N ARG A 373 -9.79 19.51 18.84
CA ARG A 373 -10.22 18.21 18.33
C ARG A 373 -9.10 17.20 18.54
N TYR A 374 -9.42 16.12 19.26
CA TYR A 374 -8.55 14.96 19.41
C TYR A 374 -8.67 14.06 18.18
N TYR A 375 -7.52 13.56 17.75
CA TYR A 375 -7.36 12.56 16.70
C TYR A 375 -6.53 11.42 17.26
N SER A 376 -7.06 10.21 17.12
CA SER A 376 -6.31 8.98 17.44
C SER A 376 -5.27 8.69 16.36
N SER A 377 -4.19 8.00 16.75
CA SER A 377 -3.21 7.45 15.81
C SER A 377 -3.85 6.60 14.71
N LEU A 378 -4.91 5.86 15.02
CA LEU A 378 -5.70 5.10 14.04
C LEU A 378 -6.39 6.01 13.00
N GLU A 379 -6.99 7.12 13.43
CA GLU A 379 -7.60 8.08 12.49
C GLU A 379 -6.54 8.71 11.59
N VAL A 380 -5.40 9.11 12.16
CA VAL A 380 -4.28 9.68 11.38
C VAL A 380 -3.77 8.66 10.35
N ALA A 381 -3.53 7.42 10.76
CA ALA A 381 -3.10 6.34 9.85
C ALA A 381 -4.15 6.06 8.76
N SER A 382 -5.44 6.05 9.12
CA SER A 382 -6.54 5.85 8.17
C SER A 382 -6.55 6.91 7.06
N GLU A 383 -6.27 8.16 7.39
CA GLU A 383 -6.18 9.24 6.40
C GLU A 383 -4.96 9.10 5.48
N TYR A 384 -3.83 8.62 6.00
CA TYR A 384 -2.66 8.28 5.19
C TYR A 384 -2.95 7.12 4.22
N PHE A 385 -3.61 6.05 4.68
CA PHE A 385 -4.01 4.93 3.82
C PHE A 385 -4.97 5.37 2.72
N ARG A 386 -6.00 6.18 3.05
CA ARG A 386 -6.93 6.75 2.06
C ARG A 386 -6.27 7.68 1.05
N SER A 387 -5.15 8.29 1.45
CA SER A 387 -4.39 9.21 0.59
C SER A 387 -3.40 8.49 -0.32
N GLY A 388 -3.17 7.18 -0.15
CA GLY A 388 -2.38 6.36 -1.07
C GLY A 388 -1.25 5.56 -0.42
N ALA A 389 -1.00 5.72 0.88
CA ALA A 389 -0.05 4.87 1.59
C ALA A 389 -0.56 3.43 1.68
N ASP A 390 0.34 2.46 1.64
CA ASP A 390 0.06 1.04 1.88
C ASP A 390 0.56 0.61 3.26
N LYS A 391 1.58 1.30 3.77
CA LYS A 391 2.18 1.06 5.08
C LYS A 391 2.47 2.39 5.79
N ILE A 392 2.39 2.36 7.11
CA ILE A 392 2.76 3.48 7.98
C ILE A 392 3.96 3.08 8.85
N SER A 393 4.89 4.02 9.04
CA SER A 393 6.09 3.83 9.86
C SER A 393 5.97 4.60 11.17
N ILE A 394 6.06 3.86 12.29
CA ILE A 394 5.99 4.38 13.65
C ILE A 394 7.40 4.38 14.27
N GLY A 395 7.84 5.54 14.74
CA GLY A 395 9.14 5.72 15.41
C GLY A 395 8.99 5.80 16.93
N SER A 396 9.06 7.02 17.47
CA SER A 396 9.14 7.24 18.92
C SER A 396 7.99 6.64 19.74
N ASP A 397 6.76 6.61 19.21
CA ASP A 397 5.61 6.02 19.90
C ASP A 397 5.79 4.50 20.11
N ALA A 398 6.47 3.81 19.18
CA ALA A 398 6.76 2.39 19.30
C ALA A 398 7.73 2.11 20.46
N VAL A 399 8.69 3.01 20.72
CA VAL A 399 9.61 2.88 21.85
C VAL A 399 8.87 3.00 23.19
N PHE A 400 7.98 3.98 23.31
CA PHE A 400 7.17 4.15 24.53
C PHE A 400 6.22 2.97 24.76
N ALA A 401 5.59 2.47 23.69
CA ALA A 401 4.73 1.29 23.75
C ALA A 401 5.52 0.04 24.19
N ALA A 402 6.72 -0.16 23.65
CA ALA A 402 7.59 -1.27 24.01
C ALA A 402 8.08 -1.19 25.46
N GLU A 403 8.49 -0.01 25.94
CA GLU A 403 8.88 0.17 27.36
C GLU A 403 7.73 -0.17 28.31
N ALA A 404 6.52 0.30 28.01
CA ALA A 404 5.33 0.00 28.80
C ALA A 404 4.99 -1.50 28.77
N TYR A 405 5.13 -2.14 27.61
CA TYR A 405 4.92 -3.58 27.46
C TYR A 405 5.96 -4.39 28.23
N LEU A 406 7.25 -4.05 28.13
CA LEU A 406 8.33 -4.76 28.84
C LEU A 406 8.23 -4.63 30.37
N GLN A 407 7.67 -3.53 30.87
CA GLN A 407 7.43 -3.33 32.31
C GLN A 407 6.25 -4.16 32.83
N THR A 408 5.21 -4.34 32.02
CA THR A 408 3.93 -4.93 32.48
C THR A 408 3.70 -6.35 32.01
N GLY A 409 4.29 -6.74 30.87
CA GLY A 409 4.00 -7.97 30.13
C GLY A 409 2.62 -8.01 29.48
N VAL A 410 1.86 -6.90 29.48
CA VAL A 410 0.45 -6.88 29.08
C VAL A 410 0.22 -5.98 27.87
N LYS A 411 -0.47 -6.53 26.86
CA LYS A 411 -0.98 -5.78 25.70
C LYS A 411 -2.14 -4.89 26.14
N THR A 412 -2.01 -3.58 25.97
CA THR A 412 -3.01 -2.61 26.45
C THR A 412 -4.20 -2.47 25.52
N GLY A 413 -4.05 -2.86 24.25
CA GLY A 413 -4.97 -2.61 23.16
C GLY A 413 -5.08 -1.12 22.77
N LYS A 414 -4.22 -0.26 23.32
CA LYS A 414 -4.32 1.20 23.18
C LYS A 414 -3.13 1.85 22.48
N SER A 415 -2.00 1.15 22.33
CA SER A 415 -0.88 1.70 21.57
C SER A 415 -1.24 1.85 20.10
N SER A 416 -0.56 2.76 19.40
CA SER A 416 -0.75 2.94 17.96
C SER A 416 -0.50 1.65 17.18
N LEU A 417 0.51 0.87 17.57
CA LEU A 417 0.84 -0.44 17.01
C LEU A 417 -0.37 -1.39 17.10
N GLU A 418 -0.94 -1.56 18.29
CA GLU A 418 -2.06 -2.48 18.54
C GLU A 418 -3.34 -2.02 17.82
N GLN A 419 -3.63 -0.71 17.84
CA GLN A 419 -4.85 -0.17 17.22
C GLN A 419 -4.81 -0.30 15.69
N ILE A 420 -3.68 0.07 15.06
CA ILE A 420 -3.55 0.08 13.61
C ILE A 420 -3.46 -1.36 13.08
N SER A 421 -2.64 -2.22 13.70
CA SER A 421 -2.50 -3.63 13.29
C SER A 421 -3.80 -4.41 13.44
N ARG A 422 -4.63 -4.12 14.46
CA ARG A 422 -5.93 -4.77 14.62
C ARG A 422 -6.90 -4.48 13.48
N VAL A 423 -6.84 -3.29 12.89
CA VAL A 423 -7.77 -2.87 11.81
C VAL A 423 -7.21 -3.23 10.43
N TYR A 424 -5.94 -2.91 10.19
CA TYR A 424 -5.30 -3.00 8.88
C TYR A 424 -4.39 -4.24 8.71
N GLY A 425 -4.19 -5.01 9.77
CA GLY A 425 -3.25 -6.13 9.84
C GLY A 425 -1.83 -5.67 10.17
N ASN A 426 -1.02 -6.59 10.71
CA ASN A 426 0.37 -6.33 11.06
C ASN A 426 1.17 -5.79 9.87
N GLN A 427 0.88 -6.29 8.66
CA GLN A 427 1.54 -5.91 7.43
C GLN A 427 1.47 -4.41 7.09
N ALA A 428 0.54 -3.67 7.68
CA ALA A 428 0.39 -2.23 7.47
C ALA A 428 1.28 -1.39 8.41
N VAL A 429 1.87 -2.00 9.45
CA VAL A 429 2.62 -1.33 10.52
C VAL A 429 4.11 -1.66 10.42
N VAL A 430 4.88 -0.66 10.02
CA VAL A 430 6.35 -0.68 10.02
C VAL A 430 6.85 0.05 11.28
N VAL A 431 7.86 -0.48 11.95
CA VAL A 431 8.51 0.22 13.08
C VAL A 431 9.89 0.69 12.69
N SER A 432 10.12 2.00 12.76
CA SER A 432 11.42 2.61 12.56
C SER A 432 12.22 2.58 13.86
N ILE A 433 13.30 1.81 13.89
CA ILE A 433 14.20 1.71 15.03
C ILE A 433 15.47 2.50 14.70
N ASP A 434 15.83 3.43 15.58
CA ASP A 434 17.01 4.30 15.47
C ASP A 434 18.02 3.99 16.59
N PRO A 435 18.84 2.96 16.44
CA PRO A 435 19.83 2.57 17.42
C PRO A 435 21.16 3.30 17.25
N ARG A 436 21.88 3.43 18.36
CA ARG A 436 23.28 3.85 18.43
C ARG A 436 24.11 2.77 19.12
N ARG A 437 25.27 2.45 18.57
CA ARG A 437 26.18 1.45 19.13
C ARG A 437 26.83 1.96 20.42
N VAL A 438 26.84 1.11 21.43
CA VAL A 438 27.50 1.35 22.72
C VAL A 438 28.38 0.15 23.05
N TYR A 439 29.70 0.36 23.04
CA TYR A 439 30.69 -0.66 23.34
C TYR A 439 30.74 -0.99 24.84
N VAL A 440 30.97 -2.26 25.15
CA VAL A 440 31.09 -2.81 26.51
C VAL A 440 32.19 -3.88 26.54
N LYS A 441 32.89 -4.05 27.68
CA LYS A 441 34.00 -5.02 27.74
C LYS A 441 33.51 -6.44 27.93
N SER A 442 32.40 -6.60 28.65
CA SER A 442 31.76 -7.89 28.90
C SER A 442 30.25 -7.81 28.59
N PRO A 443 29.62 -8.89 28.11
CA PRO A 443 28.17 -8.99 27.97
C PRO A 443 27.38 -8.63 29.24
N ASP A 444 27.96 -8.85 30.42
CA ASP A 444 27.28 -8.68 31.71
C ASP A 444 27.25 -7.23 32.22
N GLU A 445 27.89 -6.28 31.52
CA GLU A 445 27.92 -4.86 31.93
C GLU A 445 26.57 -4.16 31.78
N VAL A 446 25.69 -4.71 30.94
CA VAL A 446 24.35 -4.18 30.68
C VAL A 446 23.32 -5.29 30.74
N GLN A 447 22.11 -4.95 31.16
CA GLN A 447 20.98 -5.89 31.19
C GLN A 447 20.41 -6.21 29.79
N PHE A 448 20.86 -5.49 28.76
CA PHE A 448 20.37 -5.61 27.39
C PHE A 448 21.23 -6.58 26.59
N ARG A 449 20.65 -7.15 25.53
CA ARG A 449 21.35 -8.06 24.63
C ARG A 449 22.55 -7.37 24.00
N THR A 450 23.72 -7.96 24.22
CA THR A 450 24.98 -7.59 23.57
C THR A 450 25.30 -8.55 22.44
N VAL A 451 26.10 -8.07 21.49
CA VAL A 451 26.69 -8.89 20.42
C VAL A 451 28.20 -8.71 20.40
N LYS A 452 28.90 -9.77 19.99
CA LYS A 452 30.32 -9.68 19.70
C LYS A 452 30.49 -8.90 18.41
N VAL A 453 31.22 -7.78 18.46
CA VAL A 453 31.41 -6.91 17.31
C VAL A 453 32.50 -7.45 16.38
N SER A 454 32.27 -7.31 15.08
CA SER A 454 33.25 -7.62 14.03
C SER A 454 34.47 -6.68 14.08
N SER A 455 34.24 -5.42 14.46
CA SER A 455 35.28 -4.39 14.65
C SER A 455 35.37 -3.99 16.12
N LYS A 456 36.55 -4.13 16.74
CA LYS A 456 36.75 -3.79 18.15
C LYS A 456 36.48 -2.31 18.42
N GLY A 457 35.99 -2.03 19.62
CA GLY A 457 35.77 -0.67 20.10
C GLY A 457 37.07 0.13 20.27
N PRO A 458 36.98 1.46 20.48
CA PRO A 458 38.14 2.34 20.60
C PRO A 458 39.13 1.96 21.71
N LEU A 459 38.67 1.28 22.76
CA LEU A 459 39.48 0.80 23.88
C LEU A 459 39.72 -0.72 23.83
N GLY A 460 39.46 -1.35 22.69
CA GLY A 460 39.59 -2.78 22.48
C GLY A 460 38.39 -3.61 22.96
N GLU A 461 37.24 -2.96 23.19
CA GLU A 461 35.99 -3.66 23.55
C GLU A 461 35.58 -4.66 22.45
N GLU A 462 35.19 -5.87 22.85
CA GLU A 462 34.79 -6.93 21.91
C GLU A 462 33.28 -7.09 21.81
N TYR A 463 32.51 -6.37 22.63
CA TYR A 463 31.06 -6.44 22.66
C TYR A 463 30.44 -5.06 22.50
N ALA A 464 29.23 -5.03 21.96
CA ALA A 464 28.40 -3.83 21.94
C ALA A 464 26.93 -4.19 22.11
N TRP A 465 26.16 -3.26 22.63
CA TRP A 465 24.70 -3.26 22.50
C TRP A 465 24.27 -2.01 21.72
N TYR A 466 23.01 -2.00 21.30
CA TYR A 466 22.49 -0.97 20.42
C TYR A 466 21.38 -0.20 21.14
N GLN A 467 21.73 0.93 21.73
CA GLN A 467 20.82 1.76 22.49
C GLN A 467 19.84 2.47 21.57
N CYS A 468 18.53 2.29 21.79
CA CYS A 468 17.51 2.99 21.01
C CYS A 468 17.38 4.45 21.42
N THR A 469 16.94 5.24 20.45
CA THR A 469 16.71 6.67 20.63
C THR A 469 15.28 7.04 20.26
N VAL A 470 14.80 8.17 20.77
CA VAL A 470 13.51 8.78 20.43
C VAL A 470 13.70 10.24 20.04
N VAL A 471 12.62 10.84 19.52
CA VAL A 471 12.51 12.27 19.16
C VAL A 471 13.44 12.71 18.03
N SER A 472 12.84 13.11 16.90
CA SER A 472 13.45 13.93 15.84
C SER A 472 14.87 13.52 15.41
N GLY A 473 15.07 12.27 14.97
CA GLY A 473 16.36 11.78 14.46
C GLY A 473 17.35 11.36 15.53
N GLY A 474 16.84 10.76 16.62
CA GLY A 474 17.66 10.09 17.63
C GLY A 474 18.39 11.00 18.62
N ARG A 475 17.73 12.07 19.06
CA ARG A 475 18.31 13.04 20.00
C ARG A 475 18.30 12.57 21.44
N ASP A 476 17.25 11.83 21.83
CA ASP A 476 17.05 11.40 23.21
C ASP A 476 17.28 9.89 23.32
N SER A 477 18.34 9.49 24.02
CA SER A 477 18.60 8.07 24.29
C SER A 477 17.59 7.50 25.30
N ARG A 478 17.17 6.25 25.07
CA ARG A 478 16.29 5.50 25.96
C ARG A 478 17.01 4.30 26.58
N PRO A 479 16.62 3.87 27.79
CA PRO A 479 17.17 2.67 28.41
C PRO A 479 16.49 1.41 27.84
N ILE A 480 16.63 1.20 26.52
CA ILE A 480 16.13 0.01 25.81
C ILE A 480 17.05 -0.29 24.63
N GLY A 481 17.39 -1.57 24.44
CA GLY A 481 18.20 -2.03 23.32
C GLY A 481 17.36 -2.32 22.08
N ALA A 482 18.00 -2.30 20.91
CA ALA A 482 17.34 -2.59 19.62
C ALA A 482 16.74 -3.99 19.58
N TYR A 483 17.40 -4.96 20.22
CA TYR A 483 16.92 -6.33 20.35
C TYR A 483 15.61 -6.38 21.17
N GLU A 484 15.60 -5.78 22.36
CA GLU A 484 14.42 -5.76 23.23
C GLU A 484 13.26 -5.01 22.60
N LEU A 485 13.55 -3.89 21.96
CA LEU A 485 12.55 -3.12 21.22
C LEU A 485 11.95 -3.95 20.08
N ALA A 486 12.78 -4.60 19.25
CA ALA A 486 12.34 -5.42 18.13
C ALA A 486 11.39 -6.55 18.57
N LYS A 487 11.75 -7.29 19.65
CA LYS A 487 10.88 -8.33 20.22
C LYS A 487 9.57 -7.77 20.75
N ALA A 488 9.61 -6.63 21.45
CA ALA A 488 8.43 -6.02 22.02
C ALA A 488 7.45 -5.51 20.96
N VAL A 489 7.94 -4.86 19.90
CA VAL A 489 7.06 -4.31 18.86
C VAL A 489 6.46 -5.39 17.96
N GLU A 490 7.18 -6.50 17.73
CA GLU A 490 6.63 -7.71 17.11
C GLU A 490 5.40 -8.20 17.88
N GLU A 491 5.51 -8.32 19.21
CA GLU A 491 4.39 -8.72 20.06
C GLU A 491 3.23 -7.70 20.02
N LEU A 492 3.52 -6.42 19.90
CA LEU A 492 2.52 -5.36 19.84
C LEU A 492 1.83 -5.22 18.46
N GLY A 493 2.21 -6.05 17.48
CA GLY A 493 1.55 -6.14 16.18
C GLY A 493 2.27 -5.42 15.03
N ALA A 494 3.55 -5.06 15.20
CA ALA A 494 4.37 -4.67 14.05
C ALA A 494 4.46 -5.82 13.04
N GLY A 495 4.41 -5.52 11.75
CA GLY A 495 4.57 -6.50 10.68
C GLY A 495 5.85 -6.33 9.88
N GLU A 496 6.66 -5.30 10.18
CA GLU A 496 7.95 -5.07 9.55
C GLU A 496 8.79 -4.11 10.40
N ILE A 497 10.11 -4.29 10.43
CA ILE A 497 11.05 -3.41 11.13
C ILE A 497 11.89 -2.67 10.10
N LEU A 498 11.85 -1.35 10.13
CA LEU A 498 12.83 -0.49 9.47
C LEU A 498 13.99 -0.23 10.43
N LEU A 499 15.09 -0.95 10.24
CA LEU A 499 16.25 -0.91 11.13
C LEU A 499 17.29 0.07 10.59
N ASN A 500 17.28 1.29 11.10
CA ASN A 500 18.29 2.30 10.79
C ASN A 500 19.55 2.05 11.63
N CYS A 501 20.61 2.80 11.34
CA CYS A 501 21.81 2.83 12.17
C CYS A 501 22.35 4.26 12.19
N ILE A 502 22.30 4.90 13.37
CA ILE A 502 22.73 6.29 13.53
C ILE A 502 24.20 6.47 13.18
N ASP A 503 25.05 5.50 13.56
CA ASP A 503 26.49 5.58 13.36
C ASP A 503 26.90 5.39 11.89
N CYS A 504 26.08 4.67 11.10
CA CYS A 504 26.32 4.44 9.67
C CYS A 504 25.64 5.47 8.76
N ASP A 505 24.68 6.26 9.26
CA ASP A 505 23.89 7.15 8.41
C ASP A 505 24.77 8.20 7.69
N GLY A 506 24.64 8.24 6.37
CA GLY A 506 25.37 9.17 5.51
C GLY A 506 26.88 8.89 5.35
N GLN A 507 27.44 7.83 5.96
CA GLN A 507 28.88 7.53 5.87
C GLN A 507 29.28 6.81 4.58
N GLY A 508 28.36 6.06 3.96
CA GLY A 508 28.61 5.29 2.74
C GLY A 508 29.54 4.09 2.91
N GLY A 509 29.84 3.69 4.16
CA GLY A 509 30.73 2.58 4.49
C GLY A 509 30.07 1.21 4.60
N GLY A 510 28.79 1.08 4.21
CA GLY A 510 28.01 -0.14 4.29
C GLY A 510 27.04 -0.18 5.47
N PHE A 511 26.18 -1.20 5.46
CA PHE A 511 25.20 -1.43 6.52
C PHE A 511 25.87 -2.03 7.77
N ASP A 512 25.28 -1.82 8.95
CA ASP A 512 25.73 -2.47 10.18
C ASP A 512 25.30 -3.94 10.23
N ILE A 513 26.16 -4.82 9.73
CA ILE A 513 25.91 -6.27 9.65
C ILE A 513 25.65 -6.88 11.03
N ASP A 514 26.38 -6.45 12.06
CA ASP A 514 26.26 -7.01 13.41
C ASP A 514 24.87 -6.67 14.01
N LEU A 515 24.43 -5.42 13.83
CA LEU A 515 23.10 -4.96 14.24
C LEU A 515 22.00 -5.70 13.48
N ILE A 516 22.10 -5.75 12.15
CA ILE A 516 21.05 -6.35 11.30
C ILE A 516 20.94 -7.83 11.59
N LYS A 517 22.06 -8.54 11.74
CA LYS A 517 22.06 -9.95 12.12
C LYS A 517 21.43 -10.16 13.49
N MET A 518 21.79 -9.34 14.49
CA MET A 518 21.21 -9.42 15.84
C MET A 518 19.69 -9.33 15.84
N VAL A 519 19.13 -8.39 15.07
CA VAL A 519 17.68 -8.14 15.04
C VAL A 519 16.97 -9.14 14.15
N SER A 520 17.49 -9.40 12.93
CA SER A 520 16.87 -10.34 11.99
C SER A 520 16.87 -11.79 12.45
N ASP A 521 17.84 -12.20 13.29
CA ASP A 521 17.83 -13.53 13.91
C ASP A 521 16.89 -13.62 15.13
N ALA A 522 16.41 -12.49 15.66
CA ALA A 522 15.62 -12.42 16.89
C ALA A 522 14.10 -12.40 16.65
N VAL A 523 13.68 -11.83 15.52
CA VAL A 523 12.26 -11.64 15.19
C VAL A 523 11.83 -12.55 14.04
N THR A 524 10.53 -12.82 13.97
CA THR A 524 9.85 -13.55 12.90
C THR A 524 9.12 -12.63 11.92
N ILE A 525 9.26 -11.31 12.08
CA ILE A 525 8.75 -10.30 11.13
C ILE A 525 9.88 -9.80 10.21
N PRO A 526 9.57 -9.36 8.97
CA PRO A 526 10.56 -8.83 8.04
C PRO A 526 11.40 -7.69 8.63
N VAL A 527 12.72 -7.71 8.37
CA VAL A 527 13.66 -6.64 8.75
C VAL A 527 14.22 -5.99 7.49
N ILE A 528 14.07 -4.68 7.39
CA ILE A 528 14.65 -3.81 6.37
C ILE A 528 15.98 -3.26 6.91
N ALA A 529 17.08 -3.56 6.24
CA ALA A 529 18.37 -2.94 6.48
C ALA A 529 18.39 -1.51 5.95
N SER A 530 18.71 -0.53 6.80
CA SER A 530 18.77 0.89 6.44
C SER A 530 20.01 1.55 7.03
N SER A 531 20.36 2.72 6.49
CA SER A 531 21.54 3.55 6.83
C SER A 531 22.90 2.91 6.50
N GLY A 532 23.68 3.59 5.65
CA GLY A 532 25.10 3.26 5.40
C GLY A 532 25.43 2.78 3.98
N ALA A 533 24.44 2.41 3.16
CA ALA A 533 24.67 2.01 1.77
C ALA A 533 25.42 3.08 0.96
N GLY A 534 26.55 2.68 0.35
CA GLY A 534 27.39 3.54 -0.50
C GLY A 534 27.73 2.96 -1.88
N SER A 535 27.43 1.69 -2.13
CA SER A 535 27.81 0.95 -3.34
C SER A 535 26.92 -0.27 -3.53
N VAL A 536 26.99 -0.95 -4.68
CA VAL A 536 26.18 -2.14 -4.98
C VAL A 536 26.56 -3.34 -4.11
N GLU A 537 27.84 -3.45 -3.72
CA GLU A 537 28.38 -4.56 -2.94
C GLU A 537 27.79 -4.62 -1.53
N HIS A 538 27.44 -3.46 -0.96
CA HIS A 538 26.79 -3.39 0.35
C HIS A 538 25.43 -4.10 0.36
N PHE A 539 24.71 -4.13 -0.78
CA PHE A 539 23.44 -4.84 -0.90
C PHE A 539 23.65 -6.36 -0.97
N SER A 540 24.64 -6.83 -1.74
CA SER A 540 24.96 -8.27 -1.76
C SER A 540 25.46 -8.73 -0.38
N GLU A 541 26.30 -7.93 0.28
CA GLU A 541 26.86 -8.27 1.58
C GLU A 541 25.77 -8.43 2.65
N VAL A 542 24.82 -7.49 2.73
CA VAL A 542 23.77 -7.55 3.74
C VAL A 542 22.84 -8.75 3.52
N PHE A 543 22.52 -9.08 2.26
CA PHE A 543 21.68 -10.24 1.95
C PHE A 543 22.39 -11.59 2.09
N GLU A 544 23.72 -11.63 1.96
CA GLU A 544 24.52 -12.84 2.16
C GLU A 544 24.79 -13.11 3.64
N LYS A 545 25.10 -12.07 4.42
CA LYS A 545 25.52 -12.21 5.83
C LYS A 545 24.39 -12.19 6.85
N THR A 546 23.19 -11.78 6.45
CA THR A 546 22.06 -11.57 7.38
C THR A 546 20.75 -12.11 6.82
N ASN A 547 19.74 -12.19 7.69
CA ASN A 547 18.38 -12.57 7.31
C ASN A 547 17.51 -11.36 6.87
N ALA A 548 18.12 -10.24 6.50
CA ALA A 548 17.39 -9.06 6.03
C ALA A 548 16.48 -9.39 4.84
N SER A 549 15.22 -8.98 4.92
CA SER A 549 14.21 -9.19 3.87
C SER A 549 14.28 -8.12 2.79
N ALA A 550 14.83 -6.95 3.13
CA ALA A 550 14.97 -5.81 2.24
C ALA A 550 16.17 -4.96 2.62
N ALA A 551 16.63 -4.15 1.67
CA ALA A 551 17.63 -3.13 1.89
C ALA A 551 17.10 -1.79 1.36
N LEU A 552 17.22 -0.75 2.18
CA LEU A 552 16.76 0.60 1.89
C LEU A 552 17.95 1.53 1.71
N ALA A 553 17.89 2.36 0.67
CA ALA A 553 18.81 3.47 0.53
C ALA A 553 18.06 4.75 0.09
N ALA A 554 18.63 5.89 0.47
CA ALA A 554 18.10 7.22 0.16
C ALA A 554 19.10 8.02 -0.69
N GLY A 555 20.17 8.49 -0.05
CA GLY A 555 21.10 9.45 -0.65
C GLY A 555 21.76 8.99 -1.96
N ILE A 556 22.20 7.74 -2.04
CA ILE A 556 22.90 7.20 -3.23
C ILE A 556 21.99 7.11 -4.45
N PHE A 557 20.69 6.85 -4.26
CA PHE A 557 19.69 6.83 -5.32
C PHE A 557 19.32 8.25 -5.72
N HIS A 558 19.12 9.13 -4.74
CA HIS A 558 18.77 10.52 -4.98
C HIS A 558 19.85 11.27 -5.79
N ARG A 559 21.13 11.04 -5.44
CA ARG A 559 22.29 11.65 -6.13
C ARG A 559 22.72 10.91 -7.39
N LYS A 560 22.04 9.80 -7.74
CA LYS A 560 22.36 8.92 -8.87
C LYS A 560 23.81 8.40 -8.87
N GLU A 561 24.41 8.28 -7.68
CA GLU A 561 25.75 7.71 -7.49
C GLU A 561 25.73 6.21 -7.75
N VAL A 562 24.65 5.55 -7.32
CA VAL A 562 24.43 4.12 -7.51
C VAL A 562 23.01 3.96 -8.05
N PRO A 563 22.80 3.67 -9.34
CA PRO A 563 21.46 3.45 -9.89
C PRO A 563 20.78 2.21 -9.28
N ILE A 564 19.45 2.25 -9.09
CA ILE A 564 18.68 1.11 -8.57
C ILE A 564 18.84 -0.13 -9.47
N LEU A 565 18.79 0.07 -10.79
CA LEU A 565 19.02 -1.00 -11.76
C LEU A 565 20.40 -1.65 -11.59
N ALA A 566 21.45 -0.87 -11.36
CA ALA A 566 22.81 -1.40 -11.15
C ALA A 566 22.90 -2.24 -9.87
N VAL A 567 22.21 -1.84 -8.79
CA VAL A 567 22.08 -2.68 -7.58
C VAL A 567 21.42 -4.01 -7.93
N LYS A 568 20.32 -3.98 -8.69
CA LYS A 568 19.58 -5.19 -9.04
C LYS A 568 20.36 -6.12 -9.97
N GLU A 569 21.03 -5.58 -10.98
CA GLU A 569 21.92 -6.35 -11.87
C GLU A 569 23.04 -7.04 -11.06
N HIS A 570 23.72 -6.31 -10.18
CA HIS A 570 24.74 -6.88 -9.29
C HIS A 570 24.19 -7.99 -8.37
N LEU A 571 22.99 -7.81 -7.83
CA LEU A 571 22.33 -8.83 -7.01
C LEU A 571 22.00 -10.10 -7.82
N VAL A 572 21.51 -9.94 -9.06
CA VAL A 572 21.27 -11.08 -9.96
C VAL A 572 22.56 -11.83 -10.27
N ASP A 573 23.65 -11.11 -10.56
CA ASP A 573 24.97 -11.67 -10.84
C ASP A 573 25.56 -12.40 -9.62
N SER A 574 25.26 -11.89 -8.41
CA SER A 574 25.60 -12.52 -7.14
C SER A 574 24.69 -13.70 -6.75
N GLY A 575 23.71 -14.06 -7.60
CA GLY A 575 22.79 -15.17 -7.36
C GLY A 575 21.62 -14.85 -6.41
N VAL A 576 21.42 -13.59 -6.05
CA VAL A 576 20.29 -13.11 -5.25
C VAL A 576 19.09 -12.87 -6.17
N GLU A 577 17.94 -13.46 -5.82
CA GLU A 577 16.71 -13.24 -6.59
C GLU A 577 16.13 -11.86 -6.28
N VAL A 578 15.94 -11.05 -7.33
CA VAL A 578 15.36 -9.70 -7.26
C VAL A 578 14.37 -9.50 -8.41
N ARG A 579 13.45 -8.55 -8.25
CA ARG A 579 12.52 -8.15 -9.32
C ARG A 579 13.26 -7.33 -10.38
N MET A 580 13.16 -7.67 -11.66
CA MET A 580 13.85 -6.97 -12.76
C MET A 580 12.91 -6.13 -13.65
N GLN A 581 11.82 -5.59 -13.07
CA GLN A 581 10.75 -4.90 -13.79
C GLN A 581 10.68 -3.41 -13.49
#